data_AF-A0A1H3DXE9-F1
#
_entry.id   AF-A0A1H3DXE9-F1
#
_cell.length_a   1.000
_cell.length_b   1.000
_cell.length_c   1.000
_cell.angle_alpha   90.00
_cell.angle_beta   90.00
_cell.angle_gamma   90.00
#
_symmetry.space_group_name_H-M   'P 1'
#
loop_
_entity.id
_entity.type
_entity.pdbx_description
1 polymer ?
#
loop_
_entity_poly.entity_id
_entity_poly.type
_entity_poly.pdbx_seq_one_letter_code
_entity_poly.pdbx_strand_id
1 'polypeptide(L)'
;MNPIDIIPDIHGQSAKLDAALGGLGWRRSALSWTHPDPDRQIVFLGDFIDRGPDNRAVLKTVRELVDAGKAKAIMGNHELNALHFHTTHPDDGQPLRAHSPKNIRQHRTFLD
;
A
#
# COMPACT_ATOMS: atom_id res chain seq x y z
N MET A 1 15.94 3.77 -20.88
CA MET A 1 14.95 3.30 -19.90
C MET A 1 15.08 4.20 -18.69
N ASN A 2 13.97 4.75 -18.20
CA ASN A 2 13.98 5.55 -16.99
C ASN A 2 14.28 4.62 -15.79
N PRO A 3 15.07 5.04 -14.78
CA PRO A 3 15.31 4.23 -13.59
C PRO A 3 14.00 3.96 -12.84
N ILE A 4 13.82 2.72 -12.39
CA ILE A 4 12.62 2.28 -11.66
C ILE A 4 13.04 1.72 -10.30
N ASP A 5 12.43 2.25 -9.24
CA ASP A 5 12.54 1.70 -7.89
C ASP A 5 11.37 0.76 -7.63
N ILE A 6 11.66 -0.52 -7.40
CA ILE A 6 10.64 -1.53 -7.12
C ILE A 6 10.55 -1.70 -5.60
N ILE A 7 9.38 -1.40 -5.04
CA ILE A 7 9.12 -1.50 -3.59
C ILE A 7 8.21 -2.70 -3.33
N PRO A 8 8.70 -3.72 -2.60
CA PRO A 8 7.92 -4.90 -2.23
C PRO A 8 6.98 -4.59 -1.05
N ASP A 9 6.40 -5.64 -0.46
CA ASP A 9 5.45 -5.61 0.65
C ASP A 9 5.85 -4.62 1.76
N ILE A 10 4.88 -3.79 2.18
CA ILE A 10 5.10 -2.73 3.16
C ILE A 10 4.44 -3.07 4.49
N HIS A 11 3.25 -3.69 4.46
CA HIS A 11 2.54 -4.17 5.64
C HIS A 11 2.48 -3.14 6.79
N GLY A 12 1.95 -1.94 6.52
CA GLY A 12 1.75 -0.90 7.53
C GLY A 12 3.04 -0.32 8.14
N GLN A 13 4.23 -0.57 7.57
CA GLN A 13 5.51 -0.11 8.12
C GLN A 13 5.90 1.28 7.56
N SER A 14 5.18 2.33 7.97
CA SER A 14 5.38 3.70 7.47
C SER A 14 6.84 4.17 7.61
N ALA A 15 7.45 3.98 8.79
CA ALA A 15 8.83 4.41 9.04
C ALA A 15 9.85 3.67 8.15
N LYS A 16 9.61 2.38 7.84
CA LYS A 16 10.49 1.62 6.94
C LYS A 16 10.34 2.09 5.50
N LEU A 17 9.11 2.41 5.08
CA LEU A 17 8.85 2.99 3.77
C LEU A 17 9.56 4.34 3.62
N ASP A 18 9.41 5.23 4.60
CA ASP A 18 10.06 6.55 4.57
C ASP A 18 11.60 6.42 4.54
N ALA A 19 12.17 5.51 5.33
CA ALA A 19 13.60 5.23 5.32
C ALA A 19 14.07 4.65 3.97
N ALA A 20 13.31 3.74 3.38
CA ALA A 20 13.63 3.16 2.07
C ALA A 20 13.59 4.22 0.96
N LEU A 21 12.55 5.05 0.92
CA LEU A 21 12.43 6.17 -0.01
C LEU A 21 13.60 7.15 0.15
N GLY A 22 13.95 7.50 1.39
CA GLY A 22 15.11 8.33 1.69
C GLY A 22 16.43 7.72 1.20
N GLY A 23 16.64 6.42 1.43
CA GLY A 23 17.82 5.69 0.95
C GLY A 23 17.91 5.60 -0.57
N LEU A 24 16.78 5.62 -1.27
CA LEU A 24 16.69 5.68 -2.73
C LEU A 24 16.87 7.10 -3.29
N GLY A 25 16.97 8.13 -2.43
CA GLY A 25 17.17 9.53 -2.82
C GLY A 25 15.88 10.34 -2.99
N TRP A 26 14.72 9.76 -2.66
CA TRP A 26 13.46 10.48 -2.62
C TRP A 26 13.40 11.38 -1.40
N ARG A 27 12.81 12.56 -1.55
CA ARG A 27 12.72 13.58 -0.50
C ARG A 27 11.28 14.01 -0.30
N ARG A 28 10.86 14.07 0.96
CA ARG A 28 9.57 14.62 1.36
C ARG A 28 9.55 16.13 1.13
N SER A 29 8.54 16.61 0.41
CA SER A 29 8.21 18.03 0.28
C SER A 29 6.87 18.33 0.97
N ALA A 30 6.46 19.60 1.00
CA ALA A 30 5.17 19.99 1.55
C ALA A 30 3.97 19.39 0.79
N LEU A 31 4.14 19.04 -0.49
CA LEU A 31 3.05 18.58 -1.37
C LEU A 31 3.06 17.06 -1.61
N SER A 32 4.25 16.44 -1.77
CA SER A 32 4.43 15.00 -2.01
C SER A 32 5.91 14.60 -1.84
N TRP A 33 6.29 13.43 -2.32
CA TRP A 33 7.67 12.99 -2.48
C TRP A 33 8.24 13.43 -3.84
N THR A 34 9.51 13.80 -3.86
CA THR A 34 10.22 14.26 -5.06
C THR A 34 11.56 13.58 -5.19
N HIS A 35 12.06 13.49 -6.42
CA HIS A 35 13.40 12.97 -6.72
C HIS A 35 14.10 13.95 -7.68
N PRO A 36 15.42 14.21 -7.52
CA PRO A 36 16.14 15.15 -8.39
C PRO A 36 16.25 14.69 -9.85
N ASP A 37 16.26 13.38 -10.09
CA ASP A 37 16.00 12.82 -11.43
C ASP A 37 14.49 12.87 -11.70
N PRO A 38 14.02 13.68 -12.67
CA PRO A 38 12.60 13.86 -12.96
C PRO A 38 11.94 12.62 -13.60
N ASP A 39 12.74 11.76 -14.23
CA ASP A 39 12.32 10.60 -15.00
C ASP A 39 12.18 9.33 -14.14
N ARG A 40 12.76 9.33 -12.95
CA ARG A 40 12.71 8.20 -12.00
C ARG A 40 11.29 7.94 -11.51
N GLN A 41 10.90 6.67 -11.49
CA GLN A 41 9.56 6.20 -11.12
C GLN A 41 9.64 5.14 -10.02
N ILE A 42 8.56 5.02 -9.23
CA ILE A 42 8.38 3.93 -8.28
C ILE A 42 7.35 2.93 -8.82
N VAL A 43 7.58 1.65 -8.60
CA VAL A 43 6.57 0.59 -8.77
C VAL A 43 6.39 -0.13 -7.44
N PHE A 44 5.19 0.02 -6.87
CA PHE A 44 4.77 -0.67 -5.66
C PHE A 44 4.14 -2.02 -6.01
N LEU A 45 4.60 -3.10 -5.37
CA LEU A 45 4.16 -4.46 -5.67
C LEU A 45 2.91 -4.94 -4.90
N GLY A 46 2.28 -4.06 -4.12
CA GLY A 46 1.10 -4.38 -3.30
C GLY A 46 1.46 -4.68 -1.84
N ASP A 47 0.50 -5.23 -1.11
CA ASP A 47 0.62 -5.62 0.31
C ASP A 47 1.07 -4.44 1.18
N PHE A 48 0.29 -3.36 1.09
CA PHE A 48 0.49 -2.11 1.82
C PHE A 48 -0.03 -2.22 3.25
N ILE A 49 -1.08 -3.02 3.45
CA ILE A 49 -1.82 -3.12 4.71
C ILE A 49 -1.57 -4.43 5.46
N ASP A 50 -2.17 -4.50 6.64
CA ASP A 50 -2.09 -5.53 7.66
C ASP A 50 -0.70 -5.66 8.32
N ARG A 51 -0.67 -6.26 9.52
CA ARG A 51 0.52 -6.61 10.34
C ARG A 51 1.29 -5.45 10.97
N GLY A 52 1.43 -4.32 10.28
CA GLY A 52 2.14 -3.16 10.81
C GLY A 52 1.23 -2.14 11.50
N PRO A 53 1.84 -1.17 12.21
CA PRO A 53 1.10 -0.21 13.03
C PRO A 53 0.45 0.94 12.24
N ASP A 54 0.90 1.22 11.01
CA ASP A 54 0.58 2.49 10.34
C ASP A 54 -0.01 2.32 8.93
N ASN A 55 -1.01 1.45 8.77
CA ASN A 55 -1.67 1.18 7.48
C ASN A 55 -2.11 2.45 6.75
N ARG A 56 -2.74 3.37 7.49
CA ARG A 56 -3.21 4.65 6.95
C ARG A 56 -2.07 5.51 6.41
N ALA A 57 -0.95 5.57 7.12
CA ALA A 57 0.19 6.39 6.70
C ALA A 57 0.85 5.82 5.45
N VAL A 58 0.99 4.48 5.36
CA VAL A 58 1.48 3.81 4.15
C VAL A 58 0.58 4.11 2.96
N LEU A 59 -0.73 3.88 3.09
CA LEU A 59 -1.69 4.15 2.01
C LEU A 59 -1.68 5.61 1.58
N LYS A 60 -1.53 6.54 2.53
CA LYS A 60 -1.40 7.97 2.23
C LYS A 60 -0.17 8.26 1.37
N THR A 61 1.00 7.75 1.75
CA THR A 61 2.25 7.94 0.99
C THR A 61 2.16 7.30 -0.40
N VAL A 62 1.68 6.05 -0.50
CA VAL A 62 1.52 5.37 -1.80
C VAL A 62 0.58 6.16 -2.71
N ARG A 63 -0.56 6.62 -2.17
CA ARG A 63 -1.52 7.43 -2.93
C ARG A 63 -0.94 8.77 -3.37
N GLU A 64 -0.28 9.51 -2.49
CA GLU A 64 0.35 10.80 -2.82
C GLU A 64 1.37 10.68 -3.97
N LEU A 65 2.11 9.57 -4.02
CA LEU A 65 3.08 9.29 -5.07
C LEU A 65 2.41 8.90 -6.40
N VAL A 66 1.34 8.10 -6.35
CA VAL A 66 0.56 7.70 -7.53
C VAL A 66 -0.19 8.90 -8.10
N ASP A 67 -0.88 9.67 -7.27
CA ASP A 67 -1.65 10.86 -7.67
C ASP A 67 -0.73 11.94 -8.27
N ALA A 68 0.53 12.02 -7.82
CA ALA A 68 1.56 12.91 -8.40
C ALA A 68 2.20 12.37 -9.69
N GLY A 69 1.78 11.20 -10.20
CA GLY A 69 2.34 10.56 -11.39
C GLY A 69 3.77 10.03 -11.21
N LYS A 70 4.25 9.89 -9.97
CA LYS A 70 5.60 9.43 -9.63
C LYS A 70 5.68 7.93 -9.36
N ALA A 71 4.53 7.28 -9.17
CA ALA A 71 4.47 5.86 -8.91
C ALA A 71 3.34 5.15 -9.66
N LYS A 72 3.51 3.85 -9.84
CA LYS A 72 2.43 2.91 -10.16
C LYS A 72 2.32 1.88 -9.03
N ALA A 73 1.13 1.35 -8.82
CA ALA A 73 0.87 0.35 -7.80
C ALA A 73 0.02 -0.78 -8.38
N ILE A 74 0.34 -2.01 -8.00
CA ILE A 74 -0.55 -3.16 -8.20
C ILE A 74 -1.22 -3.54 -6.87
N MET A 75 -2.34 -4.24 -6.96
CA MET A 75 -3.07 -4.72 -5.79
C MET A 75 -2.44 -6.01 -5.26
N GLY A 76 -2.09 -6.03 -3.98
CA GLY A 76 -1.65 -7.24 -3.29
C GLY A 76 -2.82 -8.07 -2.78
N ASN A 77 -2.53 -9.27 -2.28
CA ASN A 77 -3.56 -10.13 -1.73
C ASN A 77 -4.13 -9.56 -0.42
N HIS A 78 -3.36 -8.76 0.33
CA HIS A 78 -3.86 -8.11 1.54
C HIS A 78 -4.95 -7.08 1.23
N GLU A 79 -4.75 -6.24 0.23
CA GLU A 79 -5.79 -5.31 -0.25
C GLU A 79 -7.01 -6.06 -0.79
N LEU A 80 -6.79 -7.09 -1.61
CA LEU A 80 -7.89 -7.91 -2.15
C LEU A 80 -8.70 -8.57 -1.03
N ASN A 81 -8.03 -9.07 0.01
CA ASN A 81 -8.67 -9.69 1.16
C ASN A 81 -9.52 -8.68 1.95
N ALA A 82 -9.05 -7.44 2.12
CA ALA A 82 -9.81 -6.39 2.79
C ALA A 82 -11.06 -6.01 1.97
N LEU A 83 -10.94 -5.89 0.64
CA LEU A 83 -12.09 -5.66 -0.24
C LEU A 83 -13.10 -6.81 -0.15
N HIS A 84 -12.64 -8.06 -0.27
CA HIS A 84 -13.49 -9.25 -0.17
C HIS A 84 -14.13 -9.42 1.22
N PHE A 85 -13.50 -8.91 2.28
CA PHE A 85 -14.09 -8.94 3.63
C PHE A 85 -15.37 -8.09 3.71
N HIS A 86 -15.44 -7.00 2.95
CA HIS A 86 -16.59 -6.09 2.90
C HIS A 86 -17.51 -6.28 1.68
N THR A 87 -17.14 -7.16 0.75
CA THR A 87 -17.92 -7.40 -0.47
C THR A 87 -18.71 -8.69 -0.34
N THR A 88 -20.00 -8.65 -0.65
CA THR A 88 -20.88 -9.82 -0.72
C THR A 88 -20.90 -10.41 -2.12
N HIS A 89 -20.96 -11.73 -2.23
CA HIS A 89 -21.18 -12.44 -3.48
C HIS A 89 -22.56 -12.09 -4.03
N PRO A 90 -22.69 -11.80 -5.34
CA PRO A 90 -23.95 -11.34 -5.93
C PRO A 90 -25.06 -12.40 -5.89
N ASP A 91 -24.70 -13.70 -5.95
CA ASP A 91 -25.69 -14.76 -6.10
C ASP A 91 -26.27 -15.29 -4.78
N ASP A 92 -25.47 -15.32 -3.71
CA ASP A 92 -25.86 -15.93 -2.42
C ASP A 92 -25.78 -14.98 -1.22
N GLY A 93 -25.30 -13.74 -1.43
CA GLY A 93 -25.16 -12.72 -0.41
C GLY A 93 -24.09 -13.00 0.65
N GLN A 94 -23.32 -14.09 0.53
CA GLN A 94 -22.27 -14.43 1.47
C GLN A 94 -21.04 -13.53 1.26
N PRO A 95 -20.24 -13.23 2.30
CA PRO A 95 -19.03 -12.44 2.11
C PRO A 95 -18.03 -13.18 1.21
N LEU A 96 -17.42 -12.48 0.25
CA LEU A 96 -16.39 -13.03 -0.65
C LEU A 96 -15.15 -13.52 0.11
N ARG A 97 -14.93 -13.02 1.33
CA ARG A 97 -13.99 -13.57 2.30
C ARG A 97 -14.73 -13.95 3.58
N ALA A 98 -14.75 -15.24 3.89
CA ALA A 98 -15.38 -15.76 5.10
C ALA A 98 -14.91 -15.02 6.37
N HIS A 99 -15.82 -14.65 7.26
CA HIS A 99 -15.53 -13.99 8.54
C HIS A 99 -15.09 -15.00 9.61
N SER A 100 -14.14 -15.86 9.28
CA SER A 100 -13.51 -16.77 10.25
C SER A 100 -12.73 -15.97 11.31
N PRO A 101 -12.49 -16.53 12.51
CA PRO A 101 -11.68 -15.86 13.54
C PRO A 101 -10.30 -15.43 13.04
N LYS A 102 -9.69 -16.19 12.13
CA LYS A 102 -8.42 -15.83 11.48
C LYS A 102 -8.57 -14.58 10.61
N ASN A 103 -9.58 -14.54 9.75
CA ASN A 103 -9.78 -13.44 8.81
C ASN A 103 -10.21 -12.16 9.52
N ILE A 104 -11.03 -12.26 10.57
CA ILE A 104 -11.39 -11.12 11.43
C ILE A 104 -10.14 -10.54 12.10
N ARG A 105 -9.29 -11.38 12.70
CA ARG A 105 -8.04 -10.91 13.33
C ARG A 105 -7.13 -10.19 12.35
N GLN A 106 -6.95 -10.76 11.16
CA GLN A 106 -6.16 -10.12 10.11
C GLN A 106 -6.75 -8.77 9.72
N HIS A 107 -8.04 -8.72 9.37
CA HIS A 107 -8.69 -7.50 8.93
C HIS A 107 -8.72 -6.41 10.02
N ARG A 108 -8.81 -6.80 11.30
CA ARG A 108 -8.72 -5.85 12.41
C ARG A 108 -7.40 -5.08 12.42
N THR A 109 -6.27 -5.71 12.05
CA THR A 109 -4.97 -5.01 11.98
C THR A 109 -4.92 -3.88 10.96
N PHE A 110 -5.85 -3.84 10.00
CA PHE A 110 -6.00 -2.73 9.07
C PHE A 110 -6.81 -1.55 9.66
N LEU A 111 -7.76 -1.85 10.56
CA LEU A 111 -8.66 -0.87 11.17
C LEU A 111 -8.09 -0.20 12.41
N ASP A 112 -7.26 -0.93 13.15
CA ASP A 112 -6.48 -0.43 14.30
C ASP A 112 -5.39 0.55 13.84
#